data_AF-W4VQZ5-F1
#
_entry.id   AF-W4VQZ5-F1
#
_cell.length_a   1.000
_cell.length_b   1.000
_cell.length_c   1.000
_cell.angle_alpha   90.00
_cell.angle_beta   90.00
_cell.angle_gamma   90.00
#
_symmetry.space_group_name_H-M   'P 1'
#
loop_
_entity.id
_entity.type
_entity.pdbx_description
1 polymer ?
#
loop_
_entity_poly.entity_id
_entity_poly.type
_entity_poly.pdbx_seq_one_letter_code
_entity_poly.pdbx_strand_id
1 'polypeptide(L)' 'MRDFKEFKDISDVIVANRLSDDIKDVKDKVYTRDLFSRD' A
#
# COMPACT_ATOMS: atom_id res chain seq x y z
N MET A 1 -19.27 -4.22 1.17
CA MET A 1 -17.95 -4.74 1.60
C MET A 1 -16.87 -3.90 0.95
N ARG A 2 -16.35 -2.90 1.68
CA ARG A 2 -15.18 -2.09 1.31
C ARG A 2 -14.50 -1.65 2.61
N ASP A 3 -14.15 -2.62 3.44
CA ASP A 3 -13.32 -2.32 4.59
C ASP A 3 -11.86 -2.35 4.12
N PHE A 4 -11.29 -1.15 4.00
CA PHE A 4 -9.90 -1.01 3.61
C PHE A 4 -8.95 -1.56 4.66
N LYS A 5 -9.37 -1.59 5.93
CA LYS A 5 -8.63 -2.25 7.00
C LYS A 5 -8.59 -3.76 6.78
N GLU A 6 -9.74 -4.37 6.47
CA GLU A 6 -9.80 -5.81 6.15
C GLU A 6 -8.90 -6.14 4.95
N PHE A 7 -8.93 -5.32 3.89
CA PHE A 7 -8.02 -5.48 2.75
C PHE A 7 -6.54 -5.45 3.17
N LYS A 8 -6.17 -4.49 4.03
CA LYS A 8 -4.81 -4.40 4.57
C LYS A 8 -4.49 -5.64 5.40
N ASP A 9 -5.41 -6.15 6.20
CA ASP A 9 -5.16 -7.30 7.08
C ASP A 9 -4.98 -8.61 6.29
N ILE A 10 -5.77 -8.85 5.24
CA ILE A 10 -5.72 -10.10 4.45
C ILE A 10 -4.61 -10.14 3.38
N SER A 11 -4.05 -8.99 3.01
CA SER A 11 -3.07 -8.92 1.93
C SER A 11 -1.67 -9.29 2.43
N ASP A 12 -1.05 -10.31 1.83
CA ASP A 12 0.35 -10.65 2.04
C ASP A 12 1.30 -9.65 1.37
N VAL A 13 0.93 -9.21 0.16
CA VAL A 13 1.65 -8.18 -0.61
C VAL A 13 0.63 -7.26 -1.28
N ILE A 14 0.87 -5.95 -1.20
CA ILE A 14 0.06 -4.90 -1.82
C ILE A 14 0.88 -4.28 -2.94
N VAL A 15 0.37 -4.30 -4.17
CA VAL A 15 1.02 -3.62 -5.30
C VAL A 15 0.37 -2.26 -5.50
N ALA A 16 1.15 -1.19 -5.38
CA ALA A 16 0.67 0.17 -5.54
C ALA A 16 1.59 0.96 -6.47
N ASN A 17 0.99 1.77 -7.34
CA ASN A 17 1.75 2.64 -8.24
C ASN A 17 2.52 3.73 -7.46
N ARG A 18 1.96 4.22 -6.35
CA ARG A 18 2.57 5.19 -5.44
C ARG A 18 2.28 4.80 -3.99
N LEU A 19 3.16 5.17 -3.08
CA LEU A 19 2.90 5.07 -1.64
C LEU A 19 1.97 6.23 -1.22
N SER A 20 0.79 5.92 -0.69
CA SER A 20 -0.14 6.91 -0.12
C SER A 20 -0.27 6.74 1.39
N ASP A 21 -0.80 7.76 2.09
CA ASP A 21 -1.01 7.70 3.54
C ASP A 21 -1.93 6.55 3.97
N ASP A 22 -2.83 6.11 3.08
CA ASP A 22 -3.76 5.01 3.35
C ASP A 22 -3.04 3.66 3.59
N ILE A 23 -1.93 3.43 2.88
CA ILE A 23 -1.14 2.18 2.93
C ILE A 23 0.22 2.36 3.58
N LYS A 24 0.50 3.54 4.12
CA LYS A 24 1.80 3.89 4.72
C LYS A 24 2.07 3.11 5.99
N ASP A 25 1.02 2.74 6.72
CA ASP A 25 1.06 1.89 7.91
C ASP A 25 1.44 0.43 7.60
N VAL A 26 1.29 0.00 6.34
CA VAL A 26 1.62 -1.35 5.86
C VAL A 26 2.74 -1.32 4.81
N LYS A 27 3.59 -0.29 4.83
CA LYS A 27 4.68 -0.08 3.85
C LYS A 27 5.57 -1.31 3.63
N ASP A 28 5.83 -2.09 4.68
CA ASP A 28 6.73 -3.26 4.61
C ASP A 28 6.22 -4.36 3.68
N LYS A 29 4.91 -4.37 3.40
CA LYS A 29 4.28 -5.27 2.43
C LYS A 29 3.75 -4.57 1.18
N VAL A 30 4.10 -3.30 0.98
CA VAL A 30 3.77 -2.55 -0.23
C VAL A 30 4.92 -2.64 -1.22
N TYR A 31 4.71 -3.34 -2.33
CA TYR A 31 5.60 -3.29 -3.47
C TYR A 31 5.21 -2.13 -4.38
N THR A 32 6.11 -1.15 -4.48
CA THR A 32 5.94 0.01 -5.37
C THR A 32 7.19 0.23 -6.19
N ARG A 33 7.00 0.69 -7.43
CA ARG A 33 8.09 1.16 -8.30
C ARG A 33 8.32 2.66 -8.19
N ASP A 34 7.62 3.33 -7.27
CA ASP A 34 7.87 4.73 -6.97
C ASP A 34 9.21 4.89 -6.22
N LEU A 35 10.28 5.01 -7.00
CA LEU A 35 11.66 5.13 -6.52
C LEU A 35 12.04 6.59 -6.20
N PHE A 36 11.24 7.55 -6.64
CA PHE A 36 11.61 8.96 -6.59
C PHE A 36 10.65 9.84 -5.80
N SER A 37 9.44 9.40 -5.44
CA SER A 37 8.43 10.23 -4.78
C SER A 37 8.34 11.63 -5.42
N ARG A 38 8.57 11.68 -6.74
CA ARG A 38 8.58 12.89 -7.56
C ARG A 38 7.24 12.92 -8.28
N ASP A 39 6.19 13.12 -7.49
CA ASP A 39 4.93 13.82 -7.77
C ASP A 39 3.98 13.57 -6.59
#